data_AF-A0A969NWE1-F1
#
_entry.id   AF-A0A969NWE1-F1
#
_cell.length_a   1.000
_cell.length_b   1.000
_cell.length_c   1.000
_cell.angle_alpha   90.00
_cell.angle_beta   90.00
_cell.angle_gamma   90.00
#
_symmetry.space_group_name_H-M   'P 1'
#
loop_
_entity.id
_entity.type
_entity.pdbx_description
1 polymer ?
#
loop_
_entity_poly.entity_id
_entity_poly.type
_entity_poly.pdbx_seq_one_letter_code
_entity_poly.pdbx_strand_id
1 'polypeptide(L)'
;MTSIEDRKFRSHVGVSISSLFRATRQNIQENRVVSGGSTITMQLARQLFLAEGSHSFSYKLKQIFWALKLESRFTKDQIFDLYAKRVYLGSGAHGFDGAARRYFSKEVGALTIGERAVLVGILPRPDAWNPLADLEMASARRNLVLSQWVDQKLITEAERVFLERARSGTPSDRSHGNSRAALCSLG
;
A
#
# COMPACT_ATOMS: atom_id res chain seq x y z
N MET A 1 -5.09 0.82 -4.05
CA MET A 1 -3.88 0.00 -4.25
C MET A 1 -3.41 0.05 -5.70
N THR A 2 -4.17 -0.49 -6.66
CA THR A 2 -3.85 -0.43 -8.10
C THR A 2 -3.57 1.00 -8.56
N SER A 3 -4.37 1.97 -8.12
CA SER A 3 -4.18 3.41 -8.35
C SER A 3 -2.77 3.96 -8.06
N ILE A 4 -2.03 3.35 -7.13
CA ILE A 4 -0.72 3.79 -6.63
C ILE A 4 0.40 2.88 -7.15
N GLU A 5 0.29 1.58 -6.87
CA GLU A 5 1.33 0.59 -7.19
C GLU A 5 1.39 0.24 -8.68
N ASP A 6 0.23 0.20 -9.35
CA ASP A 6 0.11 -0.31 -10.71
C ASP A 6 -1.14 0.23 -11.42
N ARG A 7 -1.09 1.52 -11.80
CA ARG A 7 -2.24 2.26 -12.34
C ARG A 7 -2.88 1.59 -13.55
N LYS A 8 -2.08 0.84 -14.32
CA LYS A 8 -2.48 0.13 -15.54
C LYS A 8 -2.66 -1.38 -15.31
N PHE A 9 -2.83 -1.82 -14.07
CA PHE A 9 -2.92 -3.23 -13.69
C PHE A 9 -3.88 -4.04 -14.57
N ARG A 10 -5.04 -3.46 -14.89
CA ARG A 10 -6.08 -4.11 -15.70
C ARG A 10 -5.77 -4.14 -17.20
N SER A 11 -4.89 -3.28 -17.69
CA SER A 11 -4.64 -3.11 -19.13
C SER A 11 -3.35 -3.78 -19.63
N HIS A 12 -2.42 -4.13 -18.75
CA HIS A 12 -1.18 -4.83 -19.16
C HIS A 12 -1.29 -6.33 -18.90
N VAL A 13 -0.43 -7.13 -19.54
CA VAL A 13 -0.35 -8.59 -19.30
C VAL A 13 0.89 -8.87 -18.44
N GLY A 14 0.74 -8.79 -17.12
CA GLY A 14 1.81 -9.11 -16.15
C GLY A 14 2.92 -8.08 -16.02
N VAL A 15 3.30 -7.39 -17.09
CA VAL A 15 4.38 -6.38 -17.10
C VAL A 15 3.88 -5.10 -17.76
N SER A 16 4.11 -3.96 -17.11
CA SER A 16 3.89 -2.64 -17.70
C SER A 16 5.20 -2.12 -18.29
N ILE A 17 5.35 -2.21 -19.62
CA ILE A 17 6.53 -1.70 -20.34
C ILE A 17 6.72 -0.19 -20.07
N SER A 18 5.63 0.57 -20.08
CA SER A 18 5.69 2.01 -19.78
C SER A 18 6.16 2.31 -18.35
N SER A 19 5.74 1.50 -17.36
CA SER A 19 6.19 1.69 -15.97
C SER A 19 7.66 1.31 -15.82
N LEU A 20 8.09 0.23 -16.47
CA LEU A 20 9.47 -0.22 -16.45
C LEU A 20 10.40 0.81 -17.09
N PHE A 21 10.05 1.31 -18.28
CA PHE A 21 10.85 2.31 -18.98
C PHE A 21 10.96 3.63 -18.18
N ARG A 22 9.85 4.13 -17.65
CA ARG A 22 9.84 5.33 -16.79
C ARG A 22 10.74 5.14 -15.57
N ALA A 23 10.59 4.01 -14.86
CA ALA A 23 11.37 3.73 -13.67
C ALA A 23 12.88 3.63 -13.98
N THR A 24 13.24 2.95 -15.08
CA THR A 24 14.63 2.85 -15.54
C THR A 24 15.21 4.23 -15.84
N ARG A 25 14.51 5.07 -16.62
CA ARG A 25 14.96 6.43 -16.95
C ARG A 25 15.17 7.26 -15.69
N GLN A 26 14.23 7.24 -14.75
CA GLN A 26 14.31 8.02 -13.51
C GLN A 26 15.46 7.54 -12.62
N ASN A 27 15.68 6.23 -12.50
CA ASN A 27 16.75 5.67 -11.69
C ASN A 27 18.14 5.97 -12.27
N ILE A 28 18.27 6.03 -13.61
CA ILE A 28 19.51 6.46 -14.28
C ILE A 28 19.78 7.94 -14.00
N GLN A 29 18.77 8.80 -14.15
CA GLN A 29 18.90 10.24 -13.91
C GLN A 29 19.29 10.57 -12.47
N GLU A 30 18.75 9.83 -11.51
CA GLU A 30 18.99 10.04 -10.08
C GLU A 30 20.23 9.29 -9.57
N ASN A 31 20.83 8.41 -10.38
CA ASN A 31 21.92 7.51 -9.99
C ASN A 31 21.61 6.67 -8.72
N ARG A 32 20.33 6.40 -8.46
CA ARG A 32 19.83 5.56 -7.36
C ARG A 32 18.41 5.08 -7.67
N VAL A 33 17.97 4.02 -7.00
CA VAL A 33 16.60 3.51 -7.14
C VAL A 33 15.63 4.46 -6.42
N VAL A 34 14.90 5.27 -7.18
CA VAL A 34 13.85 6.17 -6.67
C VAL A 34 12.45 5.78 -7.13
N SER A 35 12.36 4.93 -8.16
CA SER A 35 11.11 4.59 -8.81
C SER A 35 10.96 3.07 -8.98
N GLY A 36 9.81 2.56 -8.55
CA GLY A 36 9.43 1.16 -8.73
C GLY A 36 8.81 0.91 -10.10
N GLY A 37 9.35 -0.05 -10.85
CA GLY A 37 8.80 -0.50 -12.14
C GLY A 37 8.08 -1.84 -12.10
N SER A 38 7.95 -2.47 -10.92
CA SER A 38 7.28 -3.77 -10.77
C SER A 38 5.75 -3.61 -10.73
N THR A 39 5.04 -4.42 -11.50
CA THR A 39 3.58 -4.55 -11.45
C THR A 39 3.14 -5.38 -10.25
N ILE A 40 1.84 -5.35 -9.93
CA ILE A 40 1.25 -6.21 -8.90
C ILE A 40 1.51 -7.69 -9.21
N THR A 41 1.36 -8.10 -10.48
CA THR A 41 1.58 -9.51 -10.87
C THR A 41 3.04 -9.94 -10.72
N MET A 42 4.00 -9.06 -10.99
CA MET A 42 5.43 -9.33 -10.74
C MET A 42 5.73 -9.44 -9.24
N GLN A 43 5.09 -8.60 -8.42
CA GLN A 43 5.23 -8.68 -6.97
C GLN A 43 4.62 -9.97 -6.43
N LEU A 44 3.45 -10.40 -6.92
CA LEU A 44 2.84 -11.69 -6.59
C LEU A 44 3.73 -12.86 -7.02
N ALA A 45 4.26 -12.81 -8.25
CA ALA A 45 5.18 -13.83 -8.76
C ALA A 45 6.41 -13.98 -7.86
N ARG A 46 7.00 -12.85 -7.43
CA ARG A 46 8.11 -12.83 -6.47
C ARG A 46 7.74 -13.51 -5.15
N GLN A 47 6.56 -13.23 -4.60
CA GLN A 47 6.10 -13.82 -3.35
C GLN A 47 5.83 -15.33 -3.45
N LEU A 48 5.37 -15.82 -4.60
CA LEU A 48 4.96 -17.22 -4.76
C LEU A 48 6.08 -18.16 -5.21
N PHE A 49 6.99 -17.70 -6.06
CA PHE A 49 7.87 -18.61 -6.82
C PHE A 49 9.36 -18.31 -6.68
N LEU A 50 9.73 -17.21 -6.05
CA LEU A 50 11.13 -16.81 -5.94
C LEU A 50 11.50 -16.74 -4.47
N ALA A 51 12.58 -17.43 -4.09
CA ALA A 51 13.25 -17.16 -2.82
C ALA A 51 13.71 -15.70 -2.78
N GLU A 52 13.90 -15.16 -1.58
CA GLU A 52 14.59 -13.88 -1.41
C GLU A 52 15.92 -13.94 -2.17
N GLY A 53 16.17 -12.92 -2.98
CA GLY A 53 17.26 -12.96 -3.94
C GLY A 53 17.79 -11.57 -4.23
N SER A 54 18.96 -11.52 -4.87
CA SER A 54 19.59 -10.27 -5.28
C SER A 54 18.70 -9.51 -6.26
N HIS A 55 18.73 -8.18 -6.21
CA HIS A 55 18.05 -7.29 -7.16
C HIS A 55 18.72 -7.28 -8.55
N SER A 56 19.27 -8.42 -8.97
CA SER A 56 19.96 -8.59 -10.24
C SER A 56 18.99 -8.59 -11.42
N PHE A 57 19.52 -8.29 -12.61
CA PHE A 57 18.74 -8.31 -13.84
C PHE A 57 18.13 -9.70 -14.11
N SER A 58 18.86 -10.78 -13.83
CA SER A 58 18.36 -12.16 -13.99
C SER A 58 17.21 -12.47 -13.03
N TYR A 59 17.24 -11.96 -11.79
CA TYR A 59 16.13 -12.09 -10.86
C TYR A 59 14.87 -11.35 -11.35
N LYS A 60 15.06 -10.17 -11.98
CA LYS A 60 13.96 -9.42 -12.61
C LYS A 60 13.35 -10.18 -13.79
N LEU A 61 14.16 -10.84 -14.63
CA LEU A 61 13.65 -11.69 -15.72
C LEU A 61 12.83 -12.87 -15.20
N LYS A 62 13.25 -13.50 -14.08
CA LYS A 62 12.46 -14.56 -13.42
C LYS A 62 11.09 -14.04 -12.96
N GLN A 63 11.02 -12.84 -12.38
CA GLN A 63 9.73 -12.22 -12.01
C GLN A 63 8.83 -12.03 -13.22
N ILE A 64 9.38 -11.54 -14.33
CA ILE A 64 8.63 -11.34 -15.58
C ILE A 64 8.07 -12.66 -16.10
N PHE A 65 8.92 -13.70 -16.17
CA PHE A 65 8.50 -15.02 -16.62
C PHE A 65 7.33 -15.58 -15.80
N TRP A 66 7.46 -15.57 -14.47
CA TRP A 66 6.40 -16.07 -13.58
C TRP A 66 5.15 -15.17 -13.59
N ALA A 67 5.30 -13.85 -13.75
CA ALA A 67 4.17 -12.95 -13.88
C ALA A 67 3.34 -13.27 -15.14
N LEU A 68 4.00 -13.48 -16.28
CA LEU A 68 3.32 -13.87 -17.52
C LEU A 68 2.64 -15.24 -17.39
N LYS A 69 3.26 -16.19 -16.67
CA LYS A 69 2.66 -17.50 -16.40
C LYS A 69 1.45 -17.43 -15.46
N LEU A 70 1.40 -16.45 -14.55
CA LEU A 70 0.21 -16.19 -13.73
C LEU A 70 -0.91 -15.62 -14.58
N GLU A 71 -0.64 -14.64 -15.44
CA GLU A 71 -1.63 -14.00 -16.31
C GLU A 71 -2.24 -14.96 -17.33
N SER A 72 -1.52 -16.00 -17.73
CA SER A 72 -2.06 -17.03 -18.63
C SER A 72 -2.99 -18.03 -17.94
N ARG A 73 -3.02 -18.06 -16.60
CA ARG A 73 -3.80 -19.03 -15.80
C ARG A 73 -4.87 -18.39 -14.92
N PHE A 74 -4.72 -17.13 -14.57
CA PHE A 74 -5.58 -16.43 -13.63
C PHE A 74 -6.08 -15.14 -14.24
N THR A 75 -7.35 -14.82 -13.96
CA THR A 75 -7.93 -13.52 -14.30
C THR A 75 -7.30 -12.41 -13.46
N LYS A 76 -7.45 -11.16 -13.91
CA LYS A 76 -6.98 -9.98 -13.16
C LYS A 76 -7.56 -9.90 -11.75
N ASP A 77 -8.83 -10.27 -11.57
CA ASP A 77 -9.47 -10.29 -10.26
C ASP A 77 -8.84 -11.35 -9.34
N GLN A 78 -8.61 -12.56 -9.84
CA GLN A 78 -7.95 -13.62 -9.08
C GLN A 78 -6.51 -13.23 -8.71
N ILE A 79 -5.76 -12.64 -9.64
CA ILE A 79 -4.39 -12.16 -9.36
C ILE A 79 -4.42 -11.09 -8.27
N PHE A 80 -5.32 -10.11 -8.37
CA PHE A 80 -5.45 -9.06 -7.37
C PHE A 80 -5.84 -9.62 -6.01
N ASP A 81 -6.81 -10.53 -5.95
CA ASP A 81 -7.25 -11.16 -4.71
C ASP A 81 -6.12 -11.99 -4.05
N LEU A 82 -5.41 -12.80 -4.84
CA LEU A 82 -4.27 -13.58 -4.36
C LEU A 82 -3.17 -12.68 -3.79
N TYR A 83 -2.89 -11.55 -4.44
CA TYR A 83 -1.94 -10.55 -3.97
C TYR A 83 -2.41 -9.85 -2.69
N ALA A 84 -3.64 -9.32 -2.69
CA ALA A 84 -4.20 -8.55 -1.58
C ALA A 84 -4.28 -9.38 -0.28
N LYS A 85 -4.44 -10.70 -0.39
CA LYS A 85 -4.44 -11.63 0.75
C LYS A 85 -3.06 -11.95 1.32
N ARG A 86 -1.99 -11.76 0.54
CA ARG A 86 -0.63 -12.24 0.89
C ARG A 86 0.35 -11.13 1.15
N VAL A 87 0.14 -9.96 0.57
CA VAL A 87 1.11 -8.87 0.63
C VAL A 87 1.46 -8.54 2.07
N TYR A 88 2.76 -8.52 2.35
CA TYR A 88 3.25 -8.17 3.67
C TYR A 88 3.15 -6.65 3.88
N LEU A 89 2.53 -6.26 4.99
CA LEU A 89 2.22 -4.87 5.34
C LEU A 89 2.90 -4.44 6.64
N GLY A 90 3.92 -5.16 7.10
CA GLY A 90 4.74 -4.79 8.26
C GLY A 90 4.20 -5.36 9.56
N SER A 91 5.01 -5.36 10.62
CA SER A 91 4.59 -5.74 11.99
C SER A 91 3.87 -7.11 12.07
N GLY A 92 4.30 -8.07 11.25
CA GLY A 92 3.69 -9.40 11.14
C GLY A 92 2.32 -9.44 10.44
N ALA A 93 1.85 -8.32 9.89
CA ALA A 93 0.59 -8.26 9.17
C ALA A 93 0.75 -8.71 7.71
N HIS A 94 0.00 -9.75 7.33
CA HIS A 94 -0.12 -10.22 5.96
C HIS A 94 -1.53 -10.02 5.43
N GLY A 95 -1.59 -9.51 4.21
CA GLY A 95 -2.83 -9.12 3.53
C GLY A 95 -3.54 -7.93 4.17
N PHE A 96 -4.48 -7.36 3.43
CA PHE A 96 -5.23 -6.19 3.90
C PHE A 96 -6.11 -6.49 5.12
N ASP A 97 -6.66 -7.71 5.23
CA ASP A 97 -7.42 -8.13 6.41
C ASP A 97 -6.54 -8.20 7.67
N GLY A 98 -5.36 -8.80 7.55
CA GLY A 98 -4.41 -8.88 8.65
C GLY A 98 -3.96 -7.49 9.10
N ALA A 99 -3.67 -6.61 8.15
CA ALA A 99 -3.26 -5.24 8.43
C ALA A 99 -4.38 -4.37 9.02
N ALA A 100 -5.62 -4.53 8.55
CA ALA A 100 -6.79 -3.85 9.10
C ALA A 100 -6.97 -4.15 10.60
N ARG A 101 -6.88 -5.43 10.97
CA ARG A 101 -6.92 -5.85 12.37
C ARG A 101 -5.70 -5.36 13.14
N ARG A 102 -4.50 -5.52 12.58
CA ARG A 102 -3.24 -5.19 13.25
C ARG A 102 -3.10 -3.71 13.59
N TYR A 103 -3.49 -2.84 12.66
CA TYR A 103 -3.27 -1.40 12.78
C TYR A 103 -4.49 -0.62 13.26
N PHE A 104 -5.71 -1.13 13.02
CA PHE A 104 -6.92 -0.37 13.30
C PHE A 104 -7.96 -1.14 14.13
N SER A 105 -7.71 -2.42 14.46
CA SER A 105 -8.68 -3.28 15.14
C SER A 105 -10.02 -3.36 14.40
N LYS A 106 -9.97 -3.39 13.07
CA LYS A 106 -11.14 -3.38 12.18
C LYS A 106 -11.08 -4.49 11.15
N GLU A 107 -12.24 -4.85 10.62
CA GLU A 107 -12.33 -5.59 9.36
C GLU A 107 -12.01 -4.66 8.18
N VAL A 108 -11.49 -5.23 7.08
CA VAL A 108 -11.07 -4.43 5.91
C VAL A 108 -12.21 -3.59 5.33
N GLY A 109 -13.44 -4.11 5.36
CA GLY A 109 -14.64 -3.41 4.88
C GLY A 109 -14.99 -2.18 5.72
N ALA A 110 -14.65 -2.18 7.01
CA ALA A 110 -14.92 -1.11 7.96
C ALA A 110 -13.83 -0.01 7.97
N LEU A 111 -12.78 -0.15 7.16
CA LEU A 111 -11.74 0.87 7.06
C LEU A 111 -12.28 2.13 6.37
N THR A 112 -12.00 3.27 6.98
CA THR A 112 -12.19 4.60 6.39
C THR A 112 -11.24 4.82 5.21
N ILE A 113 -11.52 5.81 4.37
CA ILE A 113 -10.65 6.19 3.24
C ILE A 113 -9.22 6.51 3.72
N GLY A 114 -9.08 7.24 4.82
CA GLY A 114 -7.78 7.57 5.41
C GLY A 114 -7.00 6.33 5.87
N GLU A 115 -7.66 5.37 6.53
CA GLU A 115 -7.02 4.13 6.96
C GLU A 115 -6.63 3.24 5.76
N ARG A 116 -7.47 3.18 4.72
CA ARG A 116 -7.12 2.52 3.45
C ARG A 116 -5.90 3.18 2.80
N ALA A 117 -5.82 4.51 2.82
CA ALA A 117 -4.69 5.26 2.29
C ALA A 117 -3.39 4.96 3.07
N VAL A 118 -3.46 4.77 4.39
CA VAL A 118 -2.32 4.30 5.19
C VAL A 118 -1.86 2.93 4.69
N LEU A 119 -2.77 1.94 4.61
CA LEU A 119 -2.38 0.58 4.18
C LEU A 119 -1.76 0.55 2.79
N VAL A 120 -2.27 1.38 1.87
CA VAL A 120 -1.69 1.50 0.52
C VAL A 120 -0.34 2.21 0.55
N GLY A 121 -0.18 3.25 1.38
CA GLY A 121 1.02 4.07 1.43
C GLY A 121 2.25 3.35 1.99
N ILE A 122 2.06 2.30 2.79
CA ILE A 122 3.14 1.54 3.42
C ILE A 122 3.65 0.37 2.57
N LEU A 123 2.91 -0.03 1.53
CA LEU A 123 3.26 -1.14 0.64
C LEU A 123 4.71 -1.13 0.13
N PRO A 124 5.30 0.03 -0.25
CA PRO A 124 6.64 0.00 -0.81
C PRO A 124 7.73 -0.34 0.22
N ARG A 125 7.55 0.04 1.50
CA ARG A 125 8.48 -0.27 2.60
C ARG A 125 7.72 -0.60 3.89
N PRO A 126 7.10 -1.80 3.97
CA PRO A 126 6.17 -2.14 5.04
C PRO A 126 6.81 -2.09 6.44
N ASP A 127 8.06 -2.50 6.59
CA ASP A 127 8.74 -2.47 7.90
C ASP A 127 9.10 -1.06 8.35
N ALA A 128 9.48 -0.19 7.42
CA ALA A 128 9.98 1.15 7.74
C ALA A 128 8.86 2.20 7.82
N TRP A 129 7.76 2.02 7.09
CA TRP A 129 6.74 3.06 6.95
C TRP A 129 5.43 2.73 7.68
N ASN A 130 5.35 1.60 8.39
CA ASN A 130 4.13 1.25 9.10
C ASN A 130 3.88 2.16 10.32
N PRO A 131 2.60 2.35 10.72
CA PRO A 131 2.24 3.29 11.79
C PRO A 131 2.78 2.96 13.18
N LEU A 132 3.27 1.73 13.39
CA LEU A 132 3.83 1.30 14.67
C LEU A 132 5.33 1.51 14.75
N ALA A 133 6.00 1.54 13.60
CA ALA A 133 7.42 1.86 13.49
C ALA A 133 7.64 3.38 13.38
N ASP A 134 6.87 4.06 12.53
CA ASP A 134 7.00 5.50 12.29
C ASP A 134 5.66 6.11 11.87
N LEU A 135 5.00 6.77 12.82
CA LEU A 135 3.69 7.38 12.60
C LEU A 135 3.74 8.60 11.67
N GLU A 136 4.82 9.38 11.72
CA GLU A 136 4.99 10.57 10.89
C GLU A 136 5.19 10.16 9.44
N MET A 137 6.06 9.18 9.18
CA MET A 137 6.27 8.62 7.86
C MET A 137 5.00 7.96 7.33
N ALA A 138 4.29 7.17 8.15
CA ALA A 138 3.01 6.58 7.75
C ALA A 138 1.99 7.66 7.34
N SER A 139 1.94 8.77 8.06
CA SER A 139 1.06 9.92 7.77
C SER A 139 1.47 10.63 6.48
N ALA A 140 2.77 10.86 6.27
CA ALA A 140 3.28 11.46 5.05
C ALA A 140 2.97 10.58 3.81
N ARG A 141 3.12 9.27 3.93
CA ARG A 141 2.77 8.31 2.86
C ARG A 141 1.27 8.24 2.62
N ARG A 142 0.45 8.26 3.66
CA ARG A 142 -1.01 8.38 3.55
C ARG A 142 -1.39 9.63 2.74
N ASN A 143 -0.83 10.80 3.09
CA ASN A 143 -1.16 12.05 2.41
C ASN A 143 -0.76 12.01 0.92
N LEU A 144 0.40 11.42 0.60
CA LEU A 144 0.79 11.19 -0.79
C LEU A 144 -0.24 10.34 -1.55
N VAL A 145 -0.76 9.27 -0.93
CA VAL A 145 -1.82 8.43 -1.53
C VAL A 145 -3.11 9.23 -1.73
N LEU A 146 -3.51 10.05 -0.75
CA LEU A 146 -4.72 10.88 -0.86
C LEU A 146 -4.60 11.90 -2.00
N SER A 147 -3.46 12.58 -2.14
CA SER A 147 -3.21 13.49 -3.28
C SER A 147 -3.32 12.77 -4.62
N GLN A 148 -2.73 11.57 -4.72
CA GLN A 148 -2.84 10.76 -5.94
C GLN A 148 -4.27 10.26 -6.21
N TRP A 149 -5.11 10.11 -5.18
CA TRP A 149 -6.52 9.79 -5.33
C TRP A 149 -7.36 10.98 -5.78
N VAL A 150 -7.00 12.21 -5.38
CA VAL A 150 -7.56 13.44 -5.95
C VAL A 150 -7.24 13.55 -7.44
N ASP A 151 -5.97 13.35 -7.83
CA ASP A 151 -5.54 13.38 -9.24
C ASP A 151 -6.31 12.37 -10.11
N GLN A 152 -6.71 11.26 -9.49
CA GLN A 152 -7.47 10.18 -10.13
C GLN A 152 -8.99 10.36 -10.01
N LYS A 153 -9.45 11.47 -9.42
CA LYS A 153 -10.86 11.79 -9.17
C LYS A 153 -11.60 10.73 -8.36
N LEU A 154 -10.88 10.00 -7.50
CA LEU A 154 -11.44 9.00 -6.59
C LEU A 154 -11.98 9.64 -5.31
N ILE A 155 -11.43 10.80 -4.94
CA ILE A 155 -11.91 11.66 -3.86
C ILE A 155 -11.80 13.12 -4.31
N THR A 156 -12.51 14.01 -3.64
CA THR A 156 -12.44 15.45 -3.82
C THR A 156 -11.29 16.06 -3.03
N GLU A 157 -10.89 17.27 -3.44
CA GLU A 157 -9.89 18.06 -2.71
C GLU A 157 -10.33 18.40 -1.28
N ALA A 158 -11.63 18.66 -1.09
CA ALA A 158 -12.21 18.90 0.23
C ALA A 158 -12.10 17.66 1.14
N GLU A 159 -12.38 16.47 0.61
CA GLU A 159 -12.20 15.21 1.34
C GLU A 159 -10.73 14.97 1.69
N ARG A 160 -9.79 15.25 0.77
CA ARG A 160 -8.35 15.16 1.05
C ARG A 160 -7.97 16.05 2.24
N VAL A 161 -8.32 17.33 2.20
CA VAL A 161 -8.00 18.29 3.28
C VAL A 161 -8.61 17.85 4.62
N PHE A 162 -9.85 17.35 4.61
CA PHE A 162 -10.49 16.81 5.81
C PHE A 162 -9.74 15.60 6.37
N LEU A 163 -9.39 14.62 5.51
CA LEU A 163 -8.70 13.40 5.89
C LEU A 163 -7.25 13.66 6.36
N GLU A 164 -6.58 14.67 5.81
CA GLU A 164 -5.21 15.03 6.21
C GLU A 164 -5.17 15.62 7.63
N ARG A 165 -6.18 16.41 7.99
CA ARG A 165 -6.33 17.00 9.33
C ARG A 165 -6.73 15.96 10.38
N ALA A 166 -7.46 14.92 9.99
CA ALA A 166 -7.71 13.79 10.87
C ALA A 166 -6.36 13.10 11.15
N ARG A 167 -5.91 13.08 12.41
CA ARG A 167 -4.69 12.34 12.80
C ARG A 167 -4.79 10.90 12.30
N SER A 168 -3.69 10.36 11.79
CA SER A 168 -3.56 8.95 11.44
C SER A 168 -3.78 8.11 12.69
N GLY A 169 -5.03 7.79 13.01
CA GLY A 169 -5.38 7.16 14.27
C GLY A 169 -4.79 5.75 14.34
N THR A 170 -3.81 5.54 15.22
CA THR A 170 -3.57 4.22 15.79
C THR A 170 -4.49 4.06 17.01
N PRO A 171 -5.01 2.85 17.30
CA PRO A 171 -5.89 2.60 18.45
C PRO A 171 -5.30 2.98 19.81
N SER A 172 -3.96 3.11 19.93
CA SER A 172 -3.33 3.50 21.20
C SER A 172 -3.80 4.86 21.71
N ASP A 173 -4.25 5.75 20.81
CA ASP A 173 -4.70 7.10 21.15
C ASP A 173 -6.20 7.17 21.54
N ARG A 174 -6.96 6.07 21.36
CA ARG A 174 -8.41 6.05 21.62
C ARG A 174 -8.83 5.27 22.86
N SER A 175 -7.90 4.58 23.54
CA SER A 175 -8.22 3.70 24.69
C SER A 175 -8.05 4.32 26.08
N HIS A 176 -7.65 5.60 26.19
CA HIS A 176 -7.51 6.29 27.49
C HIS A 176 -8.52 7.43 27.75
N GLY A 177 -9.48 7.65 26.85
CA GLY A 177 -10.58 8.59 27.06
C GLY A 177 -11.75 7.95 27.81
N ASN A 178 -11.52 7.43 29.02
CA ASN A 178 -12.61 6.92 29.84
C ASN A 178 -13.46 8.10 30.31
N SER A 179 -14.66 8.23 29.72
CA SER A 179 -15.71 9.12 30.18
C SER A 179 -16.10 8.73 31.61
N ARG A 180 -15.61 9.48 32.61
CA ARG A 180 -16.21 9.58 33.96
C ARG A 180 -15.54 10.71 34.76
N ALA A 181 -16.38 11.61 35.29
CA ALA A 181 -16.07 12.81 36.09
C ALA A 181 -15.36 13.94 35.30
N ALA A 182 -15.89 15.16 35.18
CA ALA A 182 -16.57 15.96 36.17
C ALA A 182 -17.74 16.77 35.58
N LEU A 183 -18.96 16.34 35.90
CA LEU A 183 -20.14 17.20 36.00
C LEU A 183 -20.57 17.10 37.46
N CYS A 184 -20.15 18.06 38.28
CA CYS A 184 -20.73 18.50 39.56
C CYS A 184 -19.65 19.13 40.45
N SER A 185 -19.57 20.47 40.42
CA SER A 185 -19.43 21.32 41.62
C SER A 185 -19.26 22.79 41.20
N LEU A 186 -20.35 23.37 40.70
CA LEU A 186 -20.64 24.79 40.87
C LEU A 186 -22.04 24.81 41.49
N GLY A 187 -22.11 25.20 42.76
CA GLY A 187 -23.28 25.13 43.61
C GLY A 187 -22.86 24.87 45.04
#